data_AF-A0A967WYM6-F1
#
_entry.id   AF-A0A967WYM6-F1
#
_cell.length_a   1.000
_cell.length_b   1.000
_cell.length_c   1.000
_cell.angle_alpha   90.00
_cell.angle_beta   90.00
_cell.angle_gamma   90.00
#
_symmetry.space_group_name_H-M   'P 1'
#
loop_
_entity.id
_entity.type
_entity.pdbx_description
1 polymer ?
#
loop_
_entity_poly.entity_id
_entity_poly.type
_entity_poly.pdbx_seq_one_letter_code
_entity_poly.pdbx_strand_id
1 'polypeptide(L)'
;MRRPENPASAPYNKGMFSSGLQKSSSPSSRFALRPWLHLTVIALLGILSYANSFEVPLQFDDGLYIDENPAIKRLSNFVELPDRNASEVHQVLRNRYIAFLTLGLNYYFHALDVRGYHAVNLLIHVLGAFMVYALALLSMRTPRMEGVFAGTEPRYLALLAALVFVAHPVQTQAVT
;
A
#
# COMPACT_ATOMS: atom_id res chain seq x y z
N MET A 1 72.46 -36.71 32.08
CA MET A 1 71.15 -36.03 31.97
C MET A 1 70.22 -36.88 31.10
N ARG A 2 69.34 -37.67 31.71
CA ARG A 2 68.26 -38.40 31.01
C ARG A 2 66.95 -37.65 31.32
N ARG A 3 66.19 -37.26 30.29
CA ARG A 3 64.82 -36.75 30.47
C ARG A 3 63.90 -37.91 30.89
N PRO A 4 62.96 -37.70 31.83
CA PRO A 4 61.90 -38.67 32.05
C PRO A 4 60.87 -38.61 30.92
N GLU A 5 60.41 -39.78 30.49
CA GLU A 5 59.29 -39.96 29.58
C GLU A 5 57.97 -39.66 30.31
N ASN A 6 57.07 -38.93 29.65
CA ASN A 6 55.73 -38.63 30.15
C ASN A 6 54.74 -39.71 29.67
N PRO A 7 54.07 -40.45 30.56
CA PRO A 7 53.13 -41.48 30.17
C PRO A 7 51.73 -40.90 29.91
N ALA A 8 51.13 -41.33 28.81
CA ALA A 8 49.70 -41.54 28.55
C ALA A 8 48.66 -40.51 29.07
N SER A 9 47.81 -40.00 28.16
CA SER A 9 46.36 -40.29 28.22
C SER A 9 45.55 -39.62 27.08
N ALA A 10 45.06 -40.50 26.21
CA ALA A 10 43.77 -40.51 25.49
C ALA A 10 43.32 -39.32 24.58
N PRO A 11 42.77 -39.62 23.38
CA PRO A 11 42.11 -38.62 22.54
C PRO A 11 40.79 -38.16 23.16
N TYR A 12 40.60 -36.83 23.22
CA TYR A 12 39.38 -36.16 23.65
C TYR A 12 38.21 -36.52 22.72
N ASN A 13 37.24 -37.26 23.26
CA ASN A 13 36.04 -37.74 22.58
C ASN A 13 35.08 -36.56 22.32
N LYS A 14 35.01 -36.06 21.08
CA LYS A 14 34.04 -35.03 20.61
C LYS A 14 32.67 -35.64 20.27
N GLY A 15 32.18 -36.57 21.08
CA GLY A 15 30.84 -37.10 20.96
C GLY A 15 30.13 -36.88 22.28
N MET A 16 28.89 -36.37 22.23
CA MET A 16 27.97 -36.18 23.36
C MET A 16 27.99 -34.77 23.98
N PHE A 17 27.37 -33.80 23.29
CA PHE A 17 26.48 -32.83 23.95
C PHE A 17 25.45 -32.30 22.94
N SER A 18 24.17 -32.35 23.35
CA SER A 18 22.98 -31.73 22.73
C SER A 18 22.50 -32.36 21.40
N SER A 19 21.99 -33.59 21.35
CA SER A 19 20.60 -33.94 21.66
C SER A 19 19.59 -32.79 21.54
N GLY A 20 19.02 -32.63 20.35
CA GLY A 20 17.60 -32.35 20.17
C GLY A 20 17.05 -31.06 20.77
N LEU A 21 17.30 -29.93 20.11
CA LEU A 21 16.30 -28.86 20.09
C LEU A 21 15.07 -29.42 19.38
N GLN A 22 14.15 -29.99 20.16
CA GLN A 22 12.81 -30.29 19.71
C GLN A 22 12.24 -29.01 19.09
N LYS A 23 12.09 -29.04 17.77
CA LYS A 23 11.31 -28.07 17.02
C LYS A 23 9.89 -28.19 17.56
N SER A 24 9.56 -27.39 18.59
CA SER A 24 8.20 -27.32 19.12
C SER A 24 7.32 -27.02 17.92
N SER A 25 6.50 -28.00 17.54
CA SER A 25 5.46 -27.83 16.52
C SER A 25 4.56 -26.73 17.04
N SER A 26 4.80 -25.50 16.56
CA SER A 26 3.91 -24.39 16.84
C SER A 26 2.50 -24.81 16.40
N PRO A 27 1.46 -24.46 17.16
CA PRO A 27 0.10 -24.82 16.80
C PRO A 27 -0.13 -24.27 15.39
N SER A 28 -0.43 -25.19 14.46
CA SER A 28 -0.85 -24.90 13.10
C SER A 28 -1.67 -23.62 13.08
N SER A 29 -1.18 -22.57 12.41
CA SER A 29 -1.82 -21.26 12.35
C SER A 29 -3.13 -21.36 11.56
N ARG A 30 -4.18 -21.90 12.17
CA ARG A 30 -5.52 -22.03 11.56
C ARG A 30 -6.11 -20.66 11.21
N PHE A 31 -5.54 -19.59 11.75
CA PHE A 31 -5.93 -18.21 11.52
C PHE A 31 -5.03 -17.44 10.55
N ALA A 32 -4.05 -18.06 9.88
CA ALA A 32 -3.34 -17.40 8.78
C ALA A 32 -4.34 -17.17 7.62
N LEU A 33 -5.15 -16.12 7.74
CA LEU A 33 -6.17 -15.74 6.79
C LEU A 33 -5.48 -15.63 5.43
N ARG A 34 -6.12 -16.23 4.43
CA ARG A 34 -5.62 -16.19 3.06
C ARG A 34 -5.52 -14.73 2.63
N PRO A 35 -4.48 -14.31 1.88
CA PRO A 35 -4.26 -12.90 1.55
C PRO A 35 -5.48 -12.17 0.96
N TRP A 36 -6.34 -12.87 0.21
CA TRP A 36 -7.57 -12.29 -0.33
C TRP A 36 -8.59 -11.88 0.74
N LEU A 37 -8.62 -12.54 1.91
CA LEU A 37 -9.47 -12.12 3.03
C LEU A 37 -9.03 -10.76 3.57
N HIS A 38 -7.72 -10.51 3.67
CA HIS A 38 -7.20 -9.20 4.08
C HIS A 38 -7.60 -8.11 3.11
N LEU A 39 -7.43 -8.36 1.80
CA LEU A 39 -7.83 -7.41 0.76
C LEU A 39 -9.35 -7.15 0.79
N THR A 40 -10.15 -8.18 1.04
CA THR A 40 -11.61 -8.07 1.17
C THR A 40 -11.98 -7.18 2.37
N VAL A 41 -11.37 -7.40 3.54
CA VAL A 41 -11.63 -6.60 4.74
C VAL A 41 -11.22 -5.14 4.53
N ILE A 42 -10.07 -4.89 3.90
CA ILE A 42 -9.61 -3.53 3.57
C ILE A 42 -10.61 -2.83 2.63
N ALA A 43 -11.05 -3.51 1.56
CA ALA A 43 -12.01 -2.97 0.61
C ALA A 43 -13.36 -2.67 1.27
N LEU A 44 -13.90 -3.61 2.06
CA LEU A 44 -15.17 -3.43 2.75
C LEU A 44 -15.11 -2.27 3.75
N LEU A 45 -14.03 -2.15 4.52
CA LEU A 45 -13.88 -1.04 5.46
C LEU A 45 -13.80 0.29 4.72
N GLY A 46 -13.06 0.37 3.62
CA GLY A 46 -13.01 1.57 2.77
C GLY A 46 -14.39 1.94 2.24
N ILE A 47 -15.09 1.01 1.59
CA ILE A 47 -16.44 1.25 1.05
C ILE A 47 -17.40 1.72 2.14
N LEU A 48 -17.43 1.05 3.29
CA LEU A 48 -18.33 1.41 4.38
C LEU A 48 -18.00 2.78 5.00
N SER A 49 -16.71 3.15 5.07
CA SER A 49 -16.27 4.42 5.66
C SER A 49 -16.66 5.64 4.81
N TYR A 50 -16.78 5.46 3.49
CA TYR A 50 -17.07 6.54 2.53
C TYR A 50 -18.39 6.33 1.76
N ALA A 51 -19.22 5.36 2.14
CA ALA A 51 -20.49 5.08 1.44
C ALA A 51 -21.43 6.30 1.41
N ASN A 52 -21.36 7.15 2.42
CA ASN A 52 -22.17 8.36 2.54
C ASN A 52 -21.57 9.58 1.83
N SER A 53 -20.43 9.47 1.13
CA SER A 53 -19.80 10.61 0.45
C SER A 53 -20.28 10.83 -0.97
N PHE A 54 -21.00 9.88 -1.57
CA PHE A 54 -21.32 9.88 -3.01
C PHE A 54 -22.23 11.04 -3.46
N GLU A 55 -22.87 11.75 -2.53
CA GLU A 55 -23.74 12.88 -2.82
C GLU A 55 -23.17 14.21 -2.29
N VAL A 56 -21.96 14.19 -1.75
CA VAL A 56 -21.29 15.40 -1.26
C VAL A 56 -20.84 16.22 -2.47
N PRO A 57 -21.10 17.53 -2.54
CA PRO A 57 -20.64 18.35 -3.65
C PRO A 57 -19.11 18.50 -3.63
N LEU A 58 -18.54 18.76 -4.81
CA LEU A 58 -17.14 19.20 -4.96
C LEU A 58 -16.87 20.42 -4.07
N GLN A 59 -15.77 20.40 -3.32
CA GLN A 59 -15.42 21.48 -2.38
C GLN A 59 -13.98 21.97 -2.59
N PHE A 60 -13.65 23.11 -1.97
CA PHE A 60 -12.30 23.69 -2.00
C PHE A 60 -11.79 23.94 -3.44
N ASP A 61 -10.68 23.34 -3.80
CA ASP A 61 -10.00 23.49 -5.08
C ASP A 61 -10.59 22.61 -6.19
N ASP A 62 -11.54 21.72 -5.89
CA ASP A 62 -12.20 20.88 -6.91
C ASP A 62 -12.89 21.71 -7.99
N GLY A 63 -13.55 22.81 -7.62
CA GLY A 63 -14.19 23.71 -8.57
C GLY A 63 -13.18 24.28 -9.57
N LEU A 64 -12.01 24.69 -9.09
CA LEU A 64 -10.92 25.20 -9.91
C LEU A 64 -10.34 24.13 -10.83
N TYR A 65 -10.23 22.88 -10.36
CA TYR A 65 -9.56 21.80 -11.09
C TYR A 65 -10.49 20.99 -12.00
N ILE A 66 -11.80 20.99 -11.75
CA ILE A 66 -12.80 20.18 -12.46
C ILE A 66 -13.75 21.08 -13.27
N ASP A 67 -14.44 22.01 -12.62
CA ASP A 67 -15.46 22.82 -13.29
C ASP A 67 -14.83 23.93 -14.15
N GLU A 68 -13.90 24.69 -13.58
CA GLU A 68 -13.32 25.86 -14.26
C GLU A 68 -12.17 25.48 -15.21
N ASN A 69 -11.62 24.26 -15.10
CA ASN A 69 -10.40 23.88 -15.81
C ASN A 69 -10.66 23.46 -17.27
N PRO A 70 -10.29 24.27 -18.27
CA PRO A 70 -10.49 23.90 -19.68
C PRO A 70 -9.58 22.75 -20.12
N ALA A 71 -8.50 22.46 -19.39
CA ALA A 71 -7.54 21.43 -19.76
C ALA A 71 -8.16 20.01 -19.74
N ILE A 72 -9.07 19.75 -18.81
CA ILE A 72 -9.67 18.42 -18.63
C ILE A 72 -10.92 18.19 -19.50
N LYS A 73 -11.54 19.27 -20.03
CA LYS A 73 -12.80 19.19 -20.79
C LYS A 73 -12.63 18.60 -22.19
N ARG A 74 -11.40 18.47 -22.68
CA ARG A 74 -11.07 17.91 -24.00
C ARG A 74 -9.92 16.92 -23.87
N LEU A 75 -10.17 15.65 -24.16
CA LEU A 75 -9.13 14.62 -24.13
C LEU A 75 -8.02 14.84 -25.16
N SER A 76 -8.29 15.58 -26.24
CA SER A 76 -7.27 15.91 -27.26
C SER A 76 -6.11 16.73 -26.68
N ASN A 77 -6.36 17.54 -25.63
CA ASN A 77 -5.35 18.33 -24.93
C ASN A 77 -4.20 17.48 -24.33
N PHE A 78 -4.41 16.17 -24.14
CA PHE A 78 -3.40 15.27 -23.58
C PHE A 78 -2.50 14.65 -24.64
N VAL A 79 -2.90 14.68 -25.92
CA VAL A 79 -2.20 14.02 -27.03
C VAL A 79 -1.60 15.03 -27.99
N GLU A 80 -2.19 16.23 -28.08
CA GLU A 80 -1.66 17.34 -28.88
C GLU A 80 -0.28 17.75 -28.36
N LEU A 81 0.66 17.96 -29.28
CA LEU A 81 2.01 18.42 -28.96
C LEU A 81 1.93 19.88 -28.47
N PRO A 82 2.69 20.27 -27.43
CA PRO A 82 2.67 21.66 -26.96
C PRO A 82 3.05 22.59 -28.10
N ASP A 83 2.15 23.50 -28.45
CA ASP A 83 2.49 24.57 -29.38
C ASP A 83 3.61 25.43 -28.77
N ARG A 84 4.46 26.04 -29.61
CA ARG A 84 5.72 26.68 -29.17
C ARG A 84 5.51 27.80 -28.13
N ASN A 85 4.30 28.33 -28.05
CA ASN A 85 3.80 29.12 -26.93
C ASN A 85 2.89 28.23 -26.09
N ALA A 86 3.45 27.50 -25.12
CA ALA A 86 2.68 26.58 -24.28
C ALA A 86 1.46 27.31 -23.69
N SER A 87 0.28 27.00 -24.22
CA SER A 87 -0.99 27.56 -23.75
C SER A 87 -1.12 27.30 -22.25
N GLU A 88 -1.88 28.13 -21.54
CA GLU A 88 -2.12 27.96 -20.08
C GLU A 88 -2.54 26.52 -19.75
N VAL A 89 -3.30 25.87 -20.64
CA VAL A 89 -3.65 24.45 -20.63
C VAL A 89 -2.42 23.53 -20.49
N HIS A 90 -1.41 23.68 -21.34
CA HIS A 90 -0.20 22.84 -21.31
C HIS A 90 0.67 23.10 -20.08
N GLN A 91 0.62 24.31 -19.51
CA GLN A 91 1.35 24.62 -18.27
C GLN A 91 0.70 23.92 -17.07
N VAL A 92 -0.64 23.91 -17.00
CA VAL A 92 -1.40 23.17 -15.98
C VAL A 92 -1.14 21.67 -16.07
N LEU A 93 -1.14 21.10 -17.28
CA LEU A 93 -0.89 19.67 -17.49
C LEU A 93 0.53 19.23 -17.13
N ARG A 94 1.55 20.10 -17.30
CA ARG A 94 2.97 19.72 -17.13
C ARG A 94 3.30 19.17 -15.74
N ASN A 95 2.74 19.76 -14.68
CA ASN A 95 3.12 19.42 -13.31
C ASN A 95 2.33 18.24 -12.73
N ARG A 96 1.15 17.93 -13.30
CA ARG A 96 0.21 16.94 -12.76
C ARG A 96 -0.49 16.15 -13.88
N TYR A 97 0.25 15.79 -14.92
CA TYR A 97 -0.31 15.20 -16.15
C TYR A 97 -1.22 13.99 -15.88
N ILE A 98 -0.75 13.03 -15.06
CA ILE A 98 -1.51 11.82 -14.75
C ILE A 98 -2.79 12.17 -13.97
N ALA A 99 -2.72 13.07 -12.99
CA ALA A 99 -3.89 13.47 -12.21
C ALA A 99 -4.94 14.15 -13.10
N PHE A 100 -4.52 15.10 -13.94
CA PHE A 100 -5.44 15.76 -14.88
C PHE A 100 -5.97 14.82 -15.96
N LEU A 101 -5.18 13.83 -16.39
CA LEU A 101 -5.66 12.81 -17.32
C LEU A 101 -6.75 11.96 -16.67
N THR A 102 -6.56 11.53 -15.42
CA THR A 102 -7.60 10.82 -14.67
C THR A 102 -8.86 11.67 -14.52
N LEU A 103 -8.73 12.96 -14.18
CA LEU A 103 -9.86 13.89 -14.10
C LEU A 103 -10.55 14.10 -15.45
N GLY A 104 -9.80 14.22 -16.54
CA GLY A 104 -10.33 14.38 -17.89
C GLY A 104 -11.06 13.14 -18.41
N LEU A 105 -10.53 11.94 -18.11
CA LEU A 105 -11.25 10.69 -18.35
C LEU A 105 -12.53 10.62 -17.54
N ASN A 106 -12.48 11.05 -16.27
CA ASN A 106 -13.67 11.06 -15.42
C ASN A 106 -14.75 12.03 -15.95
N TYR A 107 -14.34 13.24 -16.33
CA TYR A 107 -15.21 14.22 -16.97
C TYR A 107 -15.80 13.71 -18.29
N TYR A 108 -15.01 12.99 -19.09
CA TYR A 108 -15.49 12.42 -20.35
C TYR A 108 -16.65 11.42 -20.14
N PHE A 109 -16.58 10.59 -19.09
CA PHE A 109 -17.63 9.59 -18.81
C PHE A 109 -18.79 10.11 -17.95
N HIS A 110 -18.53 11.04 -17.02
CA HIS A 110 -19.48 11.44 -15.99
C HIS A 110 -19.83 12.94 -16.00
N ALA A 111 -19.19 13.75 -16.85
CA ALA A 111 -19.32 15.21 -16.87
C ALA A 111 -19.14 15.80 -15.46
N LEU A 112 -20.15 16.48 -14.91
CA LEU A 112 -20.11 17.04 -13.55
C LEU A 112 -20.88 16.19 -12.51
N ASP A 113 -21.21 14.93 -12.84
CA ASP A 113 -21.81 14.00 -11.87
C ASP A 113 -20.76 13.56 -10.83
N VAL A 114 -20.84 14.14 -9.63
CA VAL A 114 -19.93 13.91 -8.49
C VAL A 114 -19.81 12.44 -8.10
N ARG A 115 -20.84 11.62 -8.35
CA ARG A 115 -20.83 10.18 -8.01
C ARG A 115 -19.71 9.44 -8.75
N GLY A 116 -19.44 9.82 -10.00
CA GLY A 116 -18.35 9.26 -10.79
C GLY A 116 -16.98 9.63 -10.23
N TYR A 117 -16.83 10.85 -9.73
CA TYR A 117 -15.62 11.34 -9.07
C TYR A 117 -15.35 10.58 -7.78
N HIS A 118 -16.32 10.48 -6.87
CA HIS A 118 -16.15 9.75 -5.63
C HIS A 118 -15.92 8.24 -5.85
N ALA A 119 -16.56 7.64 -6.86
CA ALA A 119 -16.33 6.22 -7.20
C ALA A 119 -14.88 5.96 -7.61
N VAL A 120 -14.32 6.79 -8.50
CA VAL A 120 -12.93 6.67 -8.97
C VAL A 120 -11.95 6.97 -7.83
N ASN A 121 -12.21 8.01 -7.05
CA ASN A 121 -11.39 8.39 -5.90
C ASN A 121 -11.36 7.27 -4.84
N LEU A 122 -12.52 6.70 -4.51
CA LEU A 122 -12.63 5.55 -3.59
C LEU A 122 -11.88 4.33 -4.12
N LEU A 123 -11.98 4.04 -5.42
CA LEU A 123 -11.23 2.95 -6.05
C LEU A 123 -9.72 3.16 -5.89
N ILE A 124 -9.22 4.36 -6.23
CA ILE A 124 -7.80 4.71 -6.09
C ILE A 124 -7.35 4.59 -4.63
N HIS A 125 -8.16 5.05 -3.68
CA HIS A 125 -7.86 4.97 -2.25
C HIS A 125 -7.77 3.52 -1.74
N VAL A 126 -8.72 2.66 -2.13
CA VAL A 126 -8.69 1.22 -1.78
C VAL A 126 -7.47 0.54 -2.40
N LEU A 127 -7.13 0.84 -3.66
CA LEU A 127 -5.90 0.33 -4.29
C LEU A 127 -4.65 0.84 -3.55
N GLY A 128 -4.64 2.09 -3.11
CA GLY A 128 -3.60 2.66 -2.25
C GLY A 128 -3.45 1.89 -0.94
N ALA A 129 -4.55 1.55 -0.28
CA ALA A 129 -4.55 0.74 0.93
C ALA A 129 -3.98 -0.68 0.68
N PHE A 130 -4.25 -1.27 -0.49
CA PHE A 130 -3.62 -2.54 -0.88
C PHE A 130 -2.11 -2.39 -1.06
N MET A 131 -1.65 -1.26 -1.62
CA MET A 131 -0.23 -0.96 -1.72
C MET A 131 0.42 -0.76 -0.35
N VAL A 132 -0.25 -0.10 0.61
CA VAL A 132 0.22 0.01 2.00
C VAL A 132 0.36 -1.37 2.65
N TYR A 133 -0.63 -2.23 2.47
CA TYR A 133 -0.56 -3.62 2.95
C TYR A 133 0.65 -4.36 2.37
N ALA A 134 0.83 -4.29 1.04
CA ALA A 134 1.94 -4.94 0.36
C ALA A 134 3.29 -4.37 0.81
N LEU A 135 3.42 -3.05 0.90
CA LEU A 135 4.63 -2.36 1.32
C LEU A 135 5.01 -2.76 2.75
N ALA A 136 4.08 -2.67 3.70
CA ALA A 136 4.32 -3.05 5.09
C ALA A 136 4.77 -4.52 5.20
N LEU A 137 4.10 -5.42 4.47
CA LEU A 137 4.46 -6.84 4.46
C LEU A 137 5.85 -7.08 3.87
N LEU A 138 6.19 -6.41 2.77
CA LEU A 138 7.50 -6.53 2.12
C LEU A 138 8.60 -5.96 3.03
N SER A 139 8.38 -4.82 3.67
CA SER A 139 9.33 -4.20 4.59
C SER A 139 9.68 -5.13 5.76
N MET A 140 8.68 -5.79 6.35
CA MET A 140 8.89 -6.73 7.45
C MET A 140 9.55 -8.05 7.03
N ARG A 141 9.56 -8.37 5.73
CA ARG A 141 10.17 -9.59 5.18
C ARG A 141 11.59 -9.39 4.66
N THR A 142 12.15 -8.19 4.81
CA THR A 142 13.53 -7.92 4.41
C THR A 142 14.52 -8.68 5.32
N PRO A 143 15.71 -9.07 4.83
CA PRO A 143 16.72 -9.77 5.64
C PRO A 143 17.11 -9.00 6.92
N ARG A 144 17.07 -7.67 6.87
CA ARG A 144 17.40 -6.82 8.03
C ARG A 144 16.38 -6.92 9.16
N MET A 145 15.15 -7.34 8.87
CA MET A 145 14.06 -7.49 9.84
C MET A 145 13.90 -8.94 10.32
N GLU A 146 14.81 -9.84 9.94
CA GLU A 146 14.80 -11.23 10.39
C GLU A 146 14.92 -11.31 11.92
N GLY A 147 14.04 -12.10 12.55
CA GLY A 147 13.98 -12.25 14.00
C GLY A 147 13.36 -11.07 14.78
N VAL A 148 13.21 -9.89 14.18
CA VAL A 148 12.62 -8.70 14.84
C VAL A 148 11.17 -8.94 15.25
N PHE A 149 10.40 -9.61 14.38
CA PHE A 149 8.99 -9.93 14.62
C PHE A 149 8.78 -11.36 15.11
N ALA A 150 9.78 -11.96 15.78
CA ALA A 150 9.65 -13.30 16.32
C ALA A 150 8.40 -13.43 17.21
N GLY A 151 7.52 -14.37 16.87
CA GLY A 151 6.26 -14.61 17.58
C GLY A 151 5.04 -13.81 17.08
N THR A 152 5.20 -12.89 16.13
CA THR A 152 4.09 -12.16 15.50
C THR A 152 4.03 -12.46 14.00
N GLU A 153 2.85 -12.80 13.49
CA GLU A 153 2.66 -12.99 12.04
C GLU A 153 2.64 -11.61 11.34
N PRO A 154 3.61 -11.30 10.45
CA PRO A 154 3.74 -9.96 9.85
C PRO A 154 2.51 -9.50 9.07
N ARG A 155 1.70 -10.44 8.57
CA ARG A 155 0.48 -10.12 7.82
C ARG A 155 -0.56 -9.39 8.65
N TYR A 156 -0.63 -9.61 9.96
CA TYR A 156 -1.57 -8.88 10.83
C TYR A 156 -1.15 -7.43 11.05
N LEU A 157 0.16 -7.19 11.21
CA LEU A 157 0.70 -5.83 11.32
C LEU A 157 0.50 -5.06 10.01
N ALA A 158 0.73 -5.71 8.87
CA ALA A 158 0.47 -5.13 7.56
C ALA A 158 -1.02 -4.82 7.35
N LEU A 159 -1.91 -5.73 7.79
CA LEU A 159 -3.36 -5.52 7.75
C LEU A 159 -3.74 -4.31 8.62
N LEU A 160 -3.26 -4.24 9.86
CA LEU A 160 -3.52 -3.12 10.76
C LEU A 160 -3.08 -1.78 10.13
N ALA A 161 -1.88 -1.73 9.55
CA ALA A 161 -1.40 -0.53 8.86
C ALA A 161 -2.31 -0.09 7.71
N ALA A 162 -2.79 -1.05 6.89
CA ALA A 162 -3.69 -0.76 5.79
C ALA A 162 -5.11 -0.35 6.26
N LEU A 163 -5.62 -0.95 7.34
CA LEU A 163 -6.91 -0.58 7.93
C LEU A 163 -6.88 0.82 8.54
N VAL A 164 -5.79 1.16 9.23
CA VAL A 164 -5.57 2.53 9.72
C VAL A 164 -5.53 3.48 8.54
N PHE A 165 -4.74 3.19 7.49
CA PHE A 165 -4.64 4.04 6.31
C PHE A 165 -6.00 4.26 5.62
N VAL A 166 -6.77 3.19 5.36
CA VAL A 166 -8.02 3.31 4.59
C VAL A 166 -9.10 4.09 5.35
N ALA A 167 -9.15 3.96 6.67
CA ALA A 167 -10.17 4.59 7.52
C ALA A 167 -9.73 5.94 8.11
N HIS A 168 -8.49 6.39 7.87
CA HIS A 168 -7.97 7.60 8.52
C HIS A 168 -8.64 8.88 7.98
N PRO A 169 -9.17 9.77 8.83
CA PRO A 169 -9.92 10.96 8.39
C PRO A 169 -9.06 11.97 7.60
N VAL A 170 -7.73 11.94 7.74
CA VAL A 170 -6.83 12.76 6.90
C VAL A 170 -6.96 12.45 5.40
N GLN A 171 -7.49 11.27 5.05
CA GLN A 171 -7.67 10.84 3.67
C GLN A 171 -9.05 11.23 3.11
N THR A 172 -9.94 11.87 3.88
CA THR A 172 -11.30 12.18 3.42
C THR A 172 -11.29 13.05 2.18
N GLN A 173 -10.45 14.09 2.15
CA GLN A 173 -10.28 14.98 0.99
C GLN A 173 -9.86 14.26 -0.30
N ALA A 174 -9.19 13.11 -0.19
CA ALA A 174 -8.79 12.34 -1.37
C ALA A 174 -9.92 11.44 -1.90
N VAL A 175 -10.98 11.21 -1.12
CA VAL A 175 -12.08 10.28 -1.42
C VAL A 175 -13.40 11.00 -1.68
N THR A 176 -13.63 12.12 -1.00
CA THR A 176 -14.78 13.00 -1.14
C THR A 176 -14.36 14.19 -1.97
#